data_AF-A0A2M9Q7N0-F1
#
_entry.id   AF-A0A2M9Q7N0-F1
#
_cell.length_a   1.000
_cell.length_b   1.000
_cell.length_c   1.000
_cell.angle_alpha   90.00
_cell.angle_beta   90.00
_cell.angle_gamma   90.00
#
_symmetry.space_group_name_H-M   'P 1'
#
loop_
_entity.id
_entity.type
_entity.pdbx_description
1 polymer ?
#
loop_
_entity_poly.entity_id
_entity_poly.type
_entity_poly.pdbx_seq_one_letter_code
_entity_poly.pdbx_strand_id
1 'polypeptide(L)'
;MLLPKRVKYRREHRGNMRGEAKGGKEVSFGEWGLQAQTASWITNRQIESARIAMTRYMKRGGKVWIKIFPHKPYTKKPLEVRMGSGKGSPEGWVAVVKPGKVMFEIAGVSEEI
;
A
#
# COMPACT_ATOMS: atom_id res chain seq x y z
N MET A 1 7.35 7.61 6.17
CA MET A 1 6.98 6.35 5.49
C MET A 1 6.13 5.51 6.43
N LEU A 2 5.02 4.97 5.95
CA LEU A 2 4.10 4.16 6.77
C LEU A 2 4.72 2.80 7.14
N LEU A 3 4.59 2.42 8.41
CA LEU A 3 5.00 1.12 8.94
C LEU A 3 4.25 0.83 10.26
N PRO A 4 4.06 -0.45 10.64
CA PRO A 4 3.46 -0.80 11.93
C PRO A 4 4.42 -0.47 13.09
N LYS A 5 3.92 0.20 14.13
CA LYS A 5 4.71 0.54 15.32
C LYS A 5 5.19 -0.70 16.09
N ARG A 6 4.36 -1.74 16.16
CA ARG A 6 4.65 -3.01 16.84
C ARG A 6 3.96 -4.14 16.09
N VAL A 7 4.63 -5.28 15.96
CA VAL A 7 4.05 -6.50 15.41
C VAL A 7 4.25 -7.67 16.37
N LYS A 8 3.27 -8.59 16.39
CA LYS A 8 3.38 -9.83 17.17
C LYS A 8 4.44 -10.77 16.58
N TYR A 9 4.49 -10.86 15.25
CA TYR A 9 5.42 -11.73 14.52
C TYR A 9 6.24 -10.90 13.54
N ARG A 10 7.56 -11.12 13.54
CA ARG A 10 8.48 -10.38 12.65
C ARG A 10 8.52 -10.92 11.22
N ARG A 11 8.15 -12.19 11.02
CA ARG A 11 8.26 -12.89 9.72
C ARG A 11 6.98 -13.65 9.46
N GLU A 12 6.39 -13.43 8.28
CA GLU A 12 5.15 -14.09 7.86
C GLU A 12 5.32 -14.77 6.49
N HIS A 13 4.53 -15.80 6.19
CA HIS A 13 4.47 -16.36 4.84
C HIS A 13 3.96 -15.32 3.84
N ARG A 14 4.37 -15.43 2.58
CA ARG A 14 3.99 -14.48 1.51
C ARG A 14 2.48 -14.49 1.24
N GLY A 15 1.84 -15.66 1.33
CA GLY A 15 0.42 -15.81 1.02
C GLY A 15 0.14 -15.66 -0.49
N ASN A 16 -1.15 -15.62 -0.84
CA ASN A 16 -1.63 -15.56 -2.22
C ASN A 16 -2.52 -14.33 -2.44
N MET A 17 -2.52 -13.78 -3.66
CA MET A 17 -3.34 -12.61 -4.04
C MET A 17 -4.54 -12.95 -4.93
N ARG A 18 -5.05 -14.18 -4.85
CA ARG A 18 -6.18 -14.64 -5.68
C ARG A 18 -7.48 -13.92 -5.32
N GLY A 19 -8.36 -13.78 -6.30
CA GLY A 19 -9.70 -13.23 -6.16
C GLY A 19 -9.73 -11.72 -6.01
N GLU A 20 -10.89 -11.21 -5.63
CA GLU A 20 -11.18 -9.78 -5.55
C GLU A 20 -10.92 -9.19 -4.16
N ALA A 21 -10.94 -7.86 -4.04
CA ALA A 21 -10.87 -7.17 -2.76
C ALA A 21 -12.02 -7.60 -1.84
N LYS A 22 -11.69 -7.98 -0.60
CA LYS A 22 -12.69 -8.37 0.42
C LYS A 22 -13.60 -7.19 0.84
N GLY A 23 -13.12 -5.95 0.71
CA GLY A 23 -13.86 -4.76 1.10
C GLY A 23 -13.05 -3.48 0.86
N GLY A 24 -13.68 -2.32 1.09
CA GLY A 24 -13.13 -1.02 0.67
C GLY A 24 -13.13 -0.88 -0.84
N LYS A 25 -14.24 -1.25 -1.47
CA LYS A 25 -14.46 -1.14 -2.92
C LYS A 25 -15.13 0.19 -3.32
N GLU A 26 -15.70 0.88 -2.34
CA GLU A 26 -16.43 2.13 -2.51
C GLU A 26 -15.65 3.29 -1.86
N VAL A 27 -15.90 4.49 -2.36
CA VAL A 27 -15.40 5.75 -1.77
C VAL A 27 -16.21 6.02 -0.50
N SER A 28 -15.54 6.27 0.63
CA SER A 28 -16.23 6.46 1.91
C SER A 28 -16.05 7.84 2.54
N PHE A 29 -14.97 8.55 2.20
CA PHE A 29 -14.62 9.84 2.80
C PHE A 29 -14.45 10.94 1.76
N GLY A 30 -13.80 10.63 0.64
CA GLY A 30 -13.58 11.57 -0.44
C GLY A 30 -14.77 11.73 -1.39
N GLU A 31 -14.60 12.57 -2.40
CA GLU A 31 -15.48 12.72 -3.55
C GLU A 31 -15.02 11.80 -4.69
N TRP A 32 -13.69 11.63 -4.83
CA TRP A 32 -13.05 10.81 -5.85
C TRP A 32 -12.18 9.72 -5.23
N GLY A 33 -12.00 8.60 -5.94
CA GLY A 33 -11.23 7.46 -5.45
C GLY A 33 -10.39 6.77 -6.53
N LEU A 34 -9.17 6.36 -6.17
CA LEU A 34 -8.30 5.58 -7.05
C LEU A 34 -8.47 4.08 -6.77
N GLN A 35 -9.17 3.38 -7.67
CA GLN A 35 -9.42 1.95 -7.57
C GLN A 35 -8.37 1.10 -8.29
N ALA A 36 -7.86 0.06 -7.63
CA ALA A 36 -6.93 -0.89 -8.23
C ALA A 36 -7.64 -1.84 -9.19
N GLN A 37 -7.13 -1.97 -10.42
CA GLN A 37 -7.64 -2.92 -11.43
C GLN A 37 -6.93 -4.28 -11.38
N THR A 38 -5.73 -4.33 -10.79
CA THR A 38 -4.91 -5.56 -10.72
C THR A 38 -4.46 -5.84 -9.29
N ALA A 39 -4.05 -7.08 -9.03
CA ALA A 39 -3.51 -7.49 -7.74
C ALA A 39 -2.01 -7.20 -7.66
N SER A 40 -1.55 -6.56 -6.58
CA SER A 40 -0.12 -6.30 -6.37
C SER A 40 0.22 -6.05 -4.90
N TRP A 41 1.51 -6.17 -4.58
CA TRP A 41 2.08 -5.66 -3.34
C TRP A 41 2.53 -4.22 -3.54
N ILE A 42 1.93 -3.31 -2.77
CA ILE A 42 2.28 -1.89 -2.80
C ILE A 42 3.19 -1.58 -1.62
N THR A 43 4.40 -1.14 -1.91
CA THR A 43 5.40 -0.79 -0.90
C THR A 43 5.06 0.53 -0.19
N ASN A 44 5.55 0.69 1.03
CA ASN A 44 5.42 1.97 1.75
C ASN A 44 6.00 3.18 0.99
N ARG A 45 7.05 2.97 0.18
CA ARG A 45 7.65 4.00 -0.69
C ARG A 45 6.72 4.39 -1.83
N GLN A 46 6.06 3.43 -2.47
CA GLN A 46 5.07 3.70 -3.54
C GLN A 46 3.86 4.47 -3.01
N ILE A 47 3.39 4.14 -1.80
CA ILE A 47 2.30 4.88 -1.15
C ILE A 47 2.70 6.33 -0.91
N GLU A 48 3.92 6.55 -0.40
CA GLU A 48 4.43 7.88 -0.12
C GLU A 48 4.65 8.70 -1.41
N SER A 49 5.23 8.09 -2.45
CA SER A 49 5.44 8.79 -3.72
C SER A 49 4.11 9.20 -4.36
N ALA A 50 3.11 8.33 -4.32
CA ALA A 50 1.76 8.66 -4.80
C ALA A 50 1.14 9.80 -3.99
N ARG A 51 1.20 9.74 -2.65
CA ARG A 51 0.69 10.80 -1.75
C ARG A 51 1.33 12.15 -2.05
N ILE A 52 2.66 12.19 -2.19
CA ILE A 52 3.39 13.41 -2.49
C ILE A 52 2.98 13.96 -3.86
N ALA A 53 2.89 13.11 -4.88
CA ALA A 53 2.49 13.52 -6.23
C ALA A 53 1.09 14.16 -6.23
N MET A 54 0.09 13.48 -5.65
CA MET A 54 -1.28 14.01 -5.53
C MET A 54 -1.31 15.34 -4.77
N THR A 55 -0.68 15.40 -3.59
CA THR A 55 -0.67 16.62 -2.76
C THR A 55 0.01 17.79 -3.47
N ARG A 56 1.07 17.52 -4.24
CA ARG A 56 1.81 18.55 -4.99
C ARG A 56 1.00 19.06 -6.18
N TYR A 57 0.32 18.18 -6.90
CA TYR A 57 -0.51 18.54 -8.05
C TYR A 57 -1.64 19.49 -7.65
N MET A 58 -2.34 19.18 -6.55
CA MET A 58 -3.40 20.02 -5.98
C MET A 58 -2.87 21.28 -5.27
N LYS A 59 -1.56 21.57 -5.34
CA LYS A 59 -0.90 22.70 -4.65
C LYS A 59 -1.20 22.75 -3.15
N ARG A 60 -1.32 21.58 -2.50
CA ARG A 60 -1.73 21.40 -1.09
C ARG A 60 -3.16 21.88 -0.77
N GLY A 61 -3.98 22.13 -1.79
CA GLY A 61 -5.43 22.26 -1.65
C GLY A 61 -6.10 20.89 -1.51
N GLY A 62 -7.31 20.89 -0.96
CA GLY A 62 -8.10 19.68 -0.73
C GLY A 62 -7.53 18.77 0.36
N LYS A 63 -8.06 17.54 0.41
CA LYS A 63 -7.68 16.52 1.39
C LYS A 63 -7.49 15.18 0.72
N VAL A 64 -6.41 14.47 1.09
CA VAL A 64 -6.08 13.13 0.60
C VAL A 64 -6.25 12.13 1.75
N TRP A 65 -6.98 11.05 1.49
CA TRP A 65 -7.05 9.89 2.37
C TRP A 65 -6.26 8.74 1.76
N ILE A 66 -5.47 8.07 2.60
CA ILE A 66 -4.80 6.82 2.26
C ILE A 66 -5.63 5.68 2.84
N LYS A 67 -6.22 4.85 1.97
CA LYS A 67 -7.12 3.74 2.35
C LYS A 67 -6.39 2.40 2.52
N ILE A 68 -5.10 2.36 2.21
CA ILE A 68 -4.25 1.16 2.35
C ILE A 68 -3.12 1.38 3.35
N PHE A 69 -2.77 0.33 4.09
CA PHE A 69 -1.69 0.38 5.07
C PHE A 69 -0.72 -0.79 4.87
N PRO A 70 0.61 -0.54 4.86
CA PRO A 70 1.61 -1.57 4.67
C PRO A 70 1.80 -2.37 5.96
N HIS A 71 0.93 -3.34 6.18
CA HIS A 71 0.90 -4.19 7.38
C HIS A 71 1.76 -5.46 7.24
N LYS A 72 2.16 -5.84 6.03
CA LYS A 72 2.83 -7.11 5.77
C LYS A 72 4.34 -6.94 5.64
N PRO A 73 5.17 -7.67 6.40
CA PRO A 73 6.62 -7.61 6.25
C PRO A 73 7.08 -8.36 5.01
N TYR A 74 8.01 -7.79 4.25
CA TYR A 74 8.73 -8.45 3.16
C TYR A 74 10.15 -8.78 3.60
N THR A 75 10.58 -10.03 3.38
CA THR A 75 11.92 -10.51 3.75
C THR A 75 12.80 -10.73 2.53
N LYS A 76 14.09 -10.38 2.65
CA LYS A 76 15.12 -10.66 1.65
C LYS A 76 16.29 -11.38 2.33
N LYS A 77 16.92 -12.31 1.61
CA LYS A 77 18.22 -12.84 2.04
C LYS A 77 19.31 -11.81 1.72
N PRO A 78 20.42 -11.79 2.47
CA PRO A 78 21.59 -11.00 2.09
C PRO A 78 22.03 -11.29 0.66
N LEU A 79 22.73 -10.36 0.05
CA LEU A 79 23.35 -10.60 -1.26
C LEU A 79 24.46 -11.66 -1.10
N GLU A 80 24.75 -12.38 -2.18
CA GLU A 80 25.90 -13.32 -2.28
C GLU A 80 25.84 -14.56 -1.37
N VAL A 81 24.69 -14.86 -0.76
CA VAL A 81 24.50 -16.08 0.04
C VAL A 81 23.75 -17.18 -0.72
N ARG A 82 24.06 -18.44 -0.39
CA ARG A 82 23.38 -19.62 -0.96
C ARG A 82 21.97 -19.83 -0.39
N MET A 83 21.24 -20.77 -0.97
CA MET A 83 19.96 -21.27 -0.42
C MET A 83 20.18 -22.01 0.92
N GLY A 84 19.12 -22.18 1.72
CA GLY A 84 19.22 -22.74 3.09
C GLY A 84 19.44 -21.70 4.21
N SER A 85 19.94 -22.12 5.37
CA SER A 85 20.25 -21.26 6.53
C SER A 85 19.10 -20.40 7.08
N GLY A 86 17.86 -20.81 6.83
CA GLY A 86 16.66 -20.15 7.32
C GLY A 86 16.20 -18.94 6.50
N LYS A 87 15.24 -18.21 7.06
CA LYS A 87 14.55 -17.09 6.40
C LYS A 87 15.32 -15.78 6.60
N GLY A 88 15.34 -14.94 5.57
CA GLY A 88 15.96 -13.62 5.60
C GLY A 88 15.36 -12.63 6.60
N SER A 89 16.04 -11.50 6.80
CA SER A 89 15.58 -10.36 7.58
C SER A 89 14.37 -9.68 6.91
N PRO A 90 13.43 -9.11 7.68
CA PRO A 90 12.46 -8.16 7.15
C PRO A 90 13.19 -6.90 6.64
N GLU A 91 13.02 -6.58 5.36
CA GLU A 91 13.63 -5.41 4.69
C GLU A 91 12.64 -4.26 4.50
N GLY A 92 11.34 -4.55 4.52
CA GLY A 92 10.33 -3.54 4.27
C GLY A 92 8.92 -4.02 4.55
N TRP A 93 7.97 -3.14 4.25
CA TRP A 93 6.55 -3.37 4.47
C TRP A 93 5.76 -3.12 3.19
N VAL A 94 4.78 -3.99 2.95
CA VAL A 94 3.90 -3.93 1.79
C VAL A 94 2.44 -3.98 2.23
N ALA A 95 1.59 -3.31 1.47
CA ALA A 95 0.15 -3.47 1.51
C ALA A 95 -0.24 -4.47 0.42
N VAL A 96 -1.04 -5.48 0.78
CA VAL A 96 -1.61 -6.41 -0.20
C VAL A 96 -2.84 -5.76 -0.80
N VAL A 97 -2.80 -5.45 -2.10
CA VAL A 97 -3.89 -4.84 -2.84
C VAL A 97 -4.42 -5.84 -3.87
N LYS A 98 -5.74 -5.92 -3.98
CA LYS A 98 -6.45 -6.78 -4.93
C LYS A 98 -7.33 -5.91 -5.84
N PRO A 99 -7.76 -6.45 -7.00
CA PRO A 99 -8.70 -5.76 -7.87
C PRO A 99 -9.95 -5.28 -7.12
N GLY A 100 -10.44 -4.10 -7.47
CA GLY A 100 -11.60 -3.46 -6.85
C GLY A 100 -11.29 -2.65 -5.59
N LYS A 101 -10.08 -2.72 -5.02
CA LYS A 101 -9.73 -1.97 -3.80
C LYS A 101 -9.51 -0.48 -4.10
N VAL A 102 -10.21 0.40 -3.39
CA VAL A 102 -9.91 1.84 -3.39
C VAL A 102 -8.68 2.10 -2.52
N MET A 103 -7.63 2.68 -3.10
CA MET A 103 -6.33 2.90 -2.46
C MET A 103 -6.18 4.30 -1.88
N PHE A 104 -6.70 5.30 -2.57
CA PHE A 104 -6.66 6.70 -2.19
C PHE A 104 -8.01 7.34 -2.46
N GLU A 105 -8.35 8.34 -1.67
CA GLU A 105 -9.51 9.19 -1.90
C GLU A 105 -9.09 10.66 -1.82
N ILE A 106 -9.79 11.51 -2.56
CA ILE A 106 -9.54 12.95 -2.62
C ILE A 106 -10.88 13.69 -2.51
N ALA A 107 -10.88 14.84 -1.83
CA ALA A 107 -12.00 15.78 -1.81
C ALA A 107 -11.52 17.23 -1.70
N GLY A 108 -12.41 18.17 -2.03
CA GLY A 108 -12.15 19.60 -1.91
C GLY A 108 -11.28 20.15 -3.05
N VAL A 109 -11.38 19.51 -4.22
CA VAL A 109 -10.80 19.95 -5.50
C VAL A 109 -11.81 19.70 -6.62
N SER A 110 -11.74 20.48 -7.69
CA SER A 110 -12.54 20.26 -8.90
C SER A 110 -12.17 18.96 -9.58
N GLU A 111 -13.08 18.36 -10.35
CA GLU A 111 -12.86 17.10 -11.09
C GLU A 111 -11.64 17.14 -12.04
N GLU A 112 -11.32 18.32 -12.58
CA GLU A 112 -10.18 18.51 -13.49
C GLU A 112 -8.81 18.43 -12.79
N ILE A 113 -8.78 18.47 -11.45
CA ILE A 113 -7.57 18.50 -10.61
C ILE A 113 -7.47 17.21 -9.77
#